data_AF-W5PGT9-F1
#
_entry.id   AF-W5PGT9-F1
#
_cell.length_a   1.000
_cell.length_b   1.000
_cell.length_c   1.000
_cell.angle_alpha   90.00
_cell.angle_beta   90.00
_cell.angle_gamma   90.00
#
_symmetry.space_group_name_H-M   'P 1'
#
loop_
_entity.id
_entity.type
_entity.pdbx_description
1 polymer ?
#
loop_
_entity_poly.entity_id
_entity_poly.type
_entity_poly.pdbx_seq_one_letter_code
_entity_poly.pdbx_strand_id
1 'polypeptide(L)'
;MANSSLYVTTSQLTVSGEQPKQFTCSVFHAETNTTAMKTVSTECAKNFSDPSVRLFYSSCDPSGDTHTTIQLLCRISGYTPGKIKVTWLVDGHESKELYAQPGPEIQEGNLTTTYSEVNITQGQWVSEKTYTCRVNYYGFNFDNHARRCTAESEPRGVSTYLIPPTPLELYVNKSPKITCLVVDLASTNNLSLTWSRANGKPVHADPLDIKHQFNGTITVTSTLPVNVIDWVEGETYYCKVSHGDLPKDIQRSISKDVGKRVAPKVYVFWPDRKELENQEELTLTCLIQKFFPKDISVRWLRNKELMREGQHTTTQPDRADNNSLAFFAYSRLAVPKASWKMDDEFTCQVIHEALPKTRTLEKSVFINSGK
;
A
#
# COMPACT_ATOMS: atom_id res chain seq x y z
N MET A 1 36.77 23.75 -19.20
CA MET A 1 36.12 22.43 -19.38
C MET A 1 34.83 22.69 -20.16
N ALA A 2 34.79 22.34 -21.44
CA ALA A 2 33.63 22.60 -22.30
C ALA A 2 32.59 21.49 -22.09
N ASN A 3 31.38 21.88 -21.67
CA ASN A 3 30.25 20.97 -21.48
C ASN A 3 29.69 20.61 -22.87
N SER A 4 29.88 19.37 -23.33
CA SER A 4 29.20 18.87 -24.52
C SER A 4 27.77 18.49 -24.13
N SER A 5 26.82 19.40 -24.34
CA SER A 5 25.40 19.10 -24.24
C SER A 5 24.94 18.43 -25.53
N LEU A 6 24.67 17.12 -25.49
CA LEU A 6 24.03 16.41 -26.58
C LEU A 6 22.54 16.74 -26.59
N TYR A 7 21.99 17.05 -27.77
CA TYR A 7 20.57 17.33 -27.96
C TYR A 7 19.88 16.15 -28.67
N VAL A 8 18.63 15.88 -28.28
CA VAL A 8 17.80 14.84 -28.89
C VAL A 8 16.58 15.49 -29.52
N THR A 9 16.38 15.23 -30.82
CA THR A 9 15.20 15.66 -31.58
C THR A 9 14.42 14.43 -32.01
N THR A 10 13.09 14.48 -31.90
CA THR A 10 12.20 13.37 -32.25
C THR A 10 11.20 13.80 -33.31
N SER A 11 10.95 12.94 -34.29
CA SER A 11 9.89 13.10 -35.28
C SER A 11 8.94 11.92 -35.19
N GLN A 12 7.63 12.17 -35.17
CA GLN A 12 6.60 11.15 -35.03
C GLN A 12 5.70 11.16 -36.27
N LEU A 13 5.44 9.96 -36.82
CA LEU A 13 4.53 9.75 -37.94
C LEU A 13 3.43 8.79 -37.50
N THR A 14 2.17 9.23 -37.61
CA THR A 14 1.01 8.37 -37.36
C THR A 14 0.57 7.73 -38.68
N VAL A 15 0.34 6.43 -38.69
CA VAL A 15 0.03 5.65 -39.90
C VAL A 15 -1.25 4.85 -39.69
N SER A 16 -2.14 4.86 -40.69
CA SER A 16 -3.34 4.02 -40.75
C SER A 16 -3.44 3.28 -42.09
N GLY A 17 -3.72 1.97 -42.07
CA GLY A 17 -3.98 1.16 -43.27
C GLY A 17 -3.82 -0.34 -43.05
N GLU A 18 -4.50 -1.15 -43.86
CA GLU A 18 -4.52 -2.63 -43.80
C GLU A 18 -3.48 -3.32 -44.71
N GLN A 19 -2.63 -2.55 -45.40
CA GLN A 19 -1.60 -3.09 -46.30
C GLN A 19 -0.18 -2.79 -45.77
N PRO A 20 0.78 -3.70 -45.97
CA PRO A 20 2.15 -3.50 -45.53
C PRO A 20 2.78 -2.30 -46.25
N LYS A 21 3.26 -1.34 -45.46
CA LYS A 21 3.97 -0.15 -45.96
C LYS A 21 5.34 -0.06 -45.32
N GLN A 22 6.30 0.42 -46.12
CA GLN A 22 7.66 0.67 -45.69
C GLN A 22 7.86 2.16 -45.48
N PHE A 23 8.37 2.54 -44.31
CA PHE A 23 8.60 3.93 -43.91
C PHE A 23 10.10 4.15 -43.71
N THR A 24 10.66 5.17 -44.35
CA THR A 24 12.07 5.55 -44.19
C THR A 24 12.17 6.91 -43.51
N CYS A 25 12.81 6.95 -42.35
CA CYS A 25 13.21 8.19 -41.70
C CYS A 25 14.60 8.58 -42.22
N SER A 26 14.73 9.78 -42.78
CA SER A 26 16.00 10.36 -43.22
C SER A 26 16.30 11.59 -42.37
N VAL A 27 17.49 11.61 -41.76
CA VAL A 27 17.96 12.70 -40.90
C VAL A 27 19.23 13.25 -41.52
N PHE A 28 19.19 14.53 -41.89
CA PHE A 28 20.36 15.28 -42.36
C PHE A 28 20.90 16.17 -41.23
N HIS A 29 22.19 16.07 -40.96
CA HIS A 29 22.88 16.93 -40.00
C HIS A 29 23.80 17.89 -40.75
N ALA A 30 23.43 19.18 -40.74
CA ALA A 30 24.06 20.21 -41.57
C ALA A 30 25.52 20.47 -41.20
N GLU A 31 25.86 20.47 -39.91
CA GLU A 31 27.23 20.79 -39.44
C GLU A 31 28.25 19.72 -39.82
N THR A 32 27.85 18.45 -39.80
CA THR A 32 28.72 17.33 -40.21
C THR A 32 28.52 16.93 -41.67
N ASN A 33 27.55 17.55 -42.37
CA ASN A 33 27.13 17.22 -43.72
C ASN A 33 26.87 15.72 -43.93
N THR A 34 26.25 15.07 -42.93
CA THR A 34 25.95 13.63 -42.96
C THR A 34 24.46 13.37 -43.01
N THR A 35 24.06 12.34 -43.75
CA THR A 35 22.68 11.85 -43.80
C THR A 35 22.61 10.44 -43.24
N ALA A 36 21.75 10.21 -42.25
CA ALA A 36 21.43 8.90 -41.73
C ALA A 36 20.01 8.53 -42.14
N MET A 37 19.82 7.32 -42.68
CA MET A 37 18.51 6.80 -43.05
C MET A 37 18.21 5.52 -42.28
N LYS A 38 16.97 5.37 -41.83
CA LYS A 38 16.50 4.17 -41.16
C LYS A 38 15.12 3.79 -41.66
N THR A 39 14.99 2.56 -42.13
CA THR A 39 13.75 2.05 -42.71
C THR A 39 13.07 1.06 -41.77
N VAL A 40 11.75 1.20 -41.61
CA VAL A 40 10.89 0.34 -40.79
C VAL A 40 9.74 -0.14 -41.64
N SER A 41 9.48 -1.44 -41.63
CA SER A 41 8.36 -2.07 -42.36
C SER A 41 7.23 -2.40 -41.39
N THR A 42 5.99 -2.11 -41.78
CA THR A 42 4.80 -2.58 -41.07
C THR A 42 4.39 -3.93 -41.66
N GLU A 43 4.58 -5.02 -40.92
CA GLU A 43 3.98 -6.31 -41.23
C GLU A 43 2.54 -6.32 -40.72
N CYS A 44 1.59 -6.90 -41.47
CA CYS A 44 0.17 -6.92 -41.08
C CYS A 44 -0.03 -7.43 -39.64
N ALA A 45 -1.06 -6.91 -38.96
CA ALA A 45 -1.59 -7.47 -37.74
C ALA A 45 -1.93 -8.95 -37.95
N LYS A 46 -1.03 -9.86 -37.56
CA LYS A 46 -1.41 -11.24 -37.25
C LYS A 46 -2.40 -11.15 -36.09
N ASN A 47 -3.50 -11.89 -36.14
CA ASN A 47 -4.42 -12.03 -35.01
C ASN A 47 -3.61 -12.41 -33.76
N PHE A 48 -3.39 -11.41 -32.90
CA PHE A 48 -2.52 -11.54 -31.75
C PHE A 48 -3.36 -12.12 -30.62
N SER A 49 -2.93 -13.28 -30.11
CA SER A 49 -3.55 -13.89 -28.95
C SER A 49 -2.68 -13.60 -27.74
N ASP A 50 -3.30 -13.03 -26.71
CA ASP A 50 -2.63 -12.70 -25.45
C ASP A 50 -2.39 -13.95 -24.60
N PRO A 51 -1.32 -13.98 -23.78
CA PRO A 51 -1.04 -15.11 -22.91
C PRO A 51 -2.06 -15.23 -21.77
N SER A 52 -2.56 -16.45 -21.58
CA SER A 52 -3.24 -16.85 -20.34
C SER A 52 -2.22 -17.39 -19.35
N VAL A 53 -2.11 -16.75 -18.19
CA VAL A 53 -1.19 -17.14 -17.11
C VAL A 53 -1.97 -17.91 -16.05
N ARG A 54 -1.52 -19.12 -15.71
CA ARG A 54 -2.07 -19.95 -14.63
C ARG A 54 -0.94 -20.41 -13.72
N LEU A 55 -1.17 -20.36 -12.42
CA LEU A 55 -0.17 -20.75 -11.42
C LEU A 55 -0.62 -21.99 -10.65
N PHE A 56 0.22 -23.01 -10.64
CA PHE A 56 0.00 -24.29 -9.97
C PHE A 56 1.04 -24.50 -8.86
N TYR A 57 0.77 -25.39 -7.92
CA TYR A 57 1.70 -25.73 -6.85
C TYR A 57 1.63 -27.22 -6.46
N SER A 58 2.72 -27.77 -5.92
CA SER A 58 2.89 -29.23 -5.74
C SER A 58 2.22 -29.84 -4.49
N SER A 59 2.06 -29.11 -3.37
CA SER A 59 1.48 -29.66 -2.13
C SER A 59 0.67 -28.65 -1.33
N CYS A 60 -0.38 -29.16 -0.67
CA CYS A 60 -1.19 -28.44 0.31
C CYS A 60 -0.95 -28.92 1.75
N ASP A 61 -0.13 -29.95 1.98
CA ASP A 61 0.02 -30.55 3.31
C ASP A 61 0.74 -29.57 4.27
N PRO A 62 0.06 -29.02 5.29
CA PRO A 62 0.69 -28.13 6.27
C PRO A 62 1.62 -28.88 7.23
N SER A 63 1.59 -30.22 7.24
CA SER A 63 2.31 -31.11 8.15
C SER A 63 3.70 -31.50 7.64
N GLY A 64 4.08 -31.06 6.44
CA GLY A 64 5.43 -31.26 5.91
C GLY A 64 6.48 -30.54 6.76
N ASP A 65 7.67 -31.13 6.88
CA ASP A 65 8.81 -30.47 7.53
C ASP A 65 9.11 -29.14 6.81
N THR A 66 9.62 -28.16 7.55
CA THR A 66 10.00 -26.81 7.07
C THR A 66 10.94 -26.81 5.88
N HIS A 67 11.72 -27.88 5.70
CA HIS A 67 12.64 -28.10 4.59
C HIS A 67 12.00 -28.73 3.33
N THR A 68 10.73 -29.13 3.40
CA THR A 68 10.02 -29.67 2.24
C THR A 68 9.91 -28.61 1.15
N THR A 69 10.26 -28.97 -0.08
CA THR A 69 10.20 -28.06 -1.23
C THR A 69 8.80 -28.04 -1.85
N ILE A 70 8.24 -26.84 -1.99
CA ILE A 70 7.02 -26.56 -2.73
C ILE A 70 7.42 -26.02 -4.10
N GLN A 71 6.95 -26.67 -5.15
CA GLN A 71 7.18 -26.25 -6.53
C GLN A 71 6.01 -25.37 -6.94
N LEU A 72 6.29 -24.17 -7.44
CA LEU A 72 5.30 -23.30 -8.09
C LEU A 72 5.53 -23.35 -9.59
N LEU A 73 4.51 -23.76 -10.34
CA LEU A 73 4.55 -23.92 -11.79
C LEU A 73 3.63 -22.88 -12.45
N CYS A 74 4.24 -21.87 -13.07
CA CYS A 74 3.55 -20.89 -13.88
C CYS A 74 3.42 -21.40 -15.32
N ARG A 75 2.20 -21.71 -15.75
CA ARG A 75 1.88 -22.08 -17.13
C ARG A 75 1.39 -20.85 -17.90
N ILE A 76 2.02 -20.60 -19.04
CA ILE A 76 1.75 -19.45 -19.92
C ILE A 76 1.29 -20.03 -21.25
N SER A 77 0.01 -19.89 -21.58
CA SER A 77 -0.59 -20.61 -22.71
C SER A 77 -1.42 -19.73 -23.62
N GLY A 78 -1.54 -20.13 -24.88
CA GLY A 78 -2.46 -19.52 -25.84
C GLY A 78 -1.99 -18.20 -26.43
N TYR A 79 -0.68 -17.89 -26.34
CA TYR A 79 -0.14 -16.67 -26.90
C TYR A 79 0.43 -16.86 -28.30
N THR A 80 0.40 -15.82 -29.13
CA THR A 80 1.08 -15.85 -30.43
C THR A 80 2.61 -15.90 -30.22
N PRO A 81 3.37 -16.75 -30.95
CA PRO A 81 4.82 -16.83 -30.78
C PRO A 81 5.51 -15.47 -30.78
N GLY A 82 6.24 -15.16 -29.71
CA GLY A 82 6.86 -13.85 -29.50
C GLY A 82 7.64 -13.77 -28.18
N LYS A 83 8.43 -12.71 -28.01
CA LYS A 83 9.29 -12.56 -26.83
C LYS A 83 8.44 -12.26 -25.58
N ILE A 84 8.55 -13.13 -24.57
CA ILE A 84 8.00 -12.91 -23.23
C ILE A 84 9.12 -12.70 -22.20
N LYS A 85 8.84 -11.95 -21.14
CA LYS A 85 9.70 -11.88 -19.95
C LYS A 85 8.88 -12.28 -18.73
N VAL A 86 9.31 -13.31 -18.02
CA VAL A 86 8.68 -13.77 -16.77
C VAL A 86 9.44 -13.20 -15.57
N THR A 87 8.72 -12.63 -14.62
CA THR A 87 9.24 -12.08 -13.36
C THR A 87 8.43 -12.65 -12.21
N TRP A 88 9.12 -13.13 -11.16
CA TRP A 88 8.47 -13.62 -9.94
C TRP A 88 8.48 -12.55 -8.86
N LEU A 89 7.32 -12.35 -8.23
CA LEU A 89 7.15 -11.41 -7.13
C LEU A 89 6.77 -12.14 -5.84
N VAL A 90 7.28 -11.63 -4.72
CA VAL A 90 6.85 -12.02 -3.37
C VAL A 90 6.24 -10.78 -2.73
N ASP A 91 4.97 -10.88 -2.35
CA ASP A 91 4.18 -9.77 -1.77
C ASP A 91 4.26 -8.49 -2.62
N GLY A 92 4.16 -8.67 -3.95
CA GLY A 92 4.18 -7.57 -4.93
C GLY A 92 5.57 -7.04 -5.30
N HIS A 93 6.64 -7.47 -4.63
CA HIS A 93 8.00 -7.03 -4.88
C HIS A 93 8.80 -8.06 -5.69
N GLU A 94 9.61 -7.61 -6.64
CA GLU A 94 10.46 -8.50 -7.43
C GLU A 94 11.47 -9.22 -6.53
N SER A 95 11.43 -10.55 -6.55
CA SER A 95 12.32 -11.37 -5.74
C SER A 95 13.52 -11.82 -6.55
N LYS A 96 14.72 -11.50 -6.05
CA LYS A 96 15.99 -12.02 -6.58
C LYS A 96 16.36 -13.39 -6.02
N GLU A 97 15.64 -13.83 -4.99
CA GLU A 97 15.89 -15.10 -4.29
C GLU A 97 15.16 -16.28 -4.96
N LEU A 98 14.16 -16.00 -5.81
CA LEU A 98 13.44 -17.01 -6.58
C LEU A 98 14.17 -17.29 -7.90
N TYR A 99 14.86 -18.43 -7.96
CA TYR A 99 15.49 -18.90 -9.18
C TYR A 99 14.47 -19.59 -10.08
N ALA A 100 14.01 -18.87 -11.10
CA ALA A 100 13.05 -19.38 -12.08
C ALA A 100 13.73 -20.27 -13.12
N GLN A 101 13.24 -21.49 -13.27
CA GLN A 101 13.61 -22.39 -14.36
C GLN A 101 12.60 -22.23 -15.50
N PRO A 102 13.03 -21.74 -16.68
CA PRO A 102 12.14 -21.68 -17.84
C PRO A 102 11.92 -23.08 -18.41
N GLY A 103 10.66 -23.38 -18.73
CA GLY A 103 10.27 -24.61 -19.42
C GLY A 103 10.40 -24.50 -20.94
N PRO A 104 10.25 -25.63 -21.66
CA PRO A 104 10.28 -25.64 -23.11
C PRO A 104 9.08 -24.88 -23.70
N GLU A 105 9.30 -24.18 -24.80
CA GLU A 105 8.23 -23.61 -25.62
C GLU A 105 7.62 -24.72 -26.48
N ILE A 106 6.33 -24.97 -26.28
CA ILE A 106 5.53 -25.94 -27.02
C ILE A 106 4.62 -25.16 -27.96
N GLN A 107 4.78 -25.39 -29.26
CA GLN A 107 3.94 -24.75 -30.28
C GLN A 107 2.83 -25.70 -30.72
N GLU A 108 1.57 -25.31 -30.50
CA GLU A 108 0.38 -26.02 -30.94
C GLU A 108 -0.37 -25.14 -31.95
N GLY A 109 -0.21 -25.45 -33.24
CA GLY A 109 -0.76 -24.63 -34.32
C GLY A 109 -0.09 -23.24 -34.40
N ASN A 110 -0.90 -22.18 -34.31
CA ASN A 110 -0.44 -20.78 -34.32
C ASN A 110 -0.17 -20.20 -32.92
N LEU A 111 -0.32 -21.00 -31.87
CA LEU A 111 -0.18 -20.57 -30.48
C LEU A 111 0.96 -21.31 -29.78
N THR A 112 1.58 -20.63 -28.82
CA THR A 112 2.67 -21.15 -27.99
C THR A 112 2.19 -21.32 -26.56
N THR A 113 2.72 -22.35 -25.90
CA THR A 113 2.64 -22.57 -24.46
C THR A 113 4.04 -22.74 -23.90
N THR A 114 4.32 -22.14 -22.75
CA THR A 114 5.57 -22.32 -22.03
C THR A 114 5.33 -22.31 -20.52
N TYR A 115 6.37 -22.57 -19.75
CA TYR A 115 6.31 -22.72 -18.31
C TYR A 115 7.44 -21.96 -17.63
N SER A 116 7.22 -21.58 -16.38
CA SER A 116 8.28 -21.12 -15.48
C SER A 116 8.06 -21.79 -14.13
N GLU A 117 9.08 -22.44 -13.60
CA GLU A 117 9.03 -23.14 -12.32
C GLU A 117 9.94 -22.45 -11.30
N VAL A 118 9.47 -22.29 -10.07
CA VAL A 118 10.30 -21.88 -8.93
C VAL A 118 10.08 -22.82 -7.75
N ASN A 119 11.14 -23.06 -6.99
CA ASN A 119 11.08 -23.84 -5.76
C ASN A 119 11.12 -22.91 -4.55
N ILE A 120 10.22 -23.13 -3.60
CA ILE A 120 10.19 -22.46 -2.31
C ILE A 120 10.18 -23.49 -1.18
N THR A 121 10.50 -23.07 0.04
CA THR A 121 10.41 -23.94 1.22
C THR A 121 9.00 -23.94 1.80
N GLN A 122 8.62 -25.04 2.47
CA GLN A 122 7.38 -25.13 3.23
C GLN A 122 7.26 -24.01 4.27
N GLY A 123 8.36 -23.65 4.95
CA GLY A 123 8.40 -22.51 5.89
C GLY A 123 8.00 -21.18 5.24
N GLN A 124 8.48 -20.92 4.02
CA GLN A 124 8.10 -19.73 3.25
C GLN A 124 6.64 -19.80 2.78
N TRP A 125 6.17 -20.98 2.34
CA TRP A 125 4.78 -21.20 1.94
C TRP A 125 3.79 -20.99 3.09
N VAL A 126 4.13 -21.42 4.31
CA VAL A 126 3.26 -21.24 5.48
C VAL A 126 3.28 -19.83 6.08
N SER A 127 4.23 -18.98 5.67
CA SER A 127 4.39 -17.62 6.18
C SER A 127 3.42 -16.57 5.60
N GLU A 128 2.29 -17.01 5.04
CA GLU A 128 1.23 -16.17 4.43
C GLU A 128 1.69 -15.25 3.27
N LYS A 129 2.88 -15.47 2.75
CA LYS A 129 3.40 -14.75 1.58
C LYS A 129 2.61 -15.08 0.32
N THR A 130 2.45 -14.07 -0.54
CA THR A 130 1.81 -14.22 -1.86
C THR A 130 2.87 -14.27 -2.95
N TYR A 131 2.87 -15.36 -3.73
CA TYR A 131 3.77 -15.57 -4.84
C TYR A 131 3.08 -15.23 -6.14
N THR A 132 3.72 -14.42 -6.98
CA THR A 132 3.14 -13.94 -8.23
C THR A 132 4.04 -14.31 -9.39
N CYS A 133 3.47 -14.91 -10.43
CA CYS A 133 4.10 -15.02 -11.73
C CYS A 133 3.60 -13.87 -12.61
N ARG A 134 4.49 -12.95 -12.98
CA ARG A 134 4.22 -11.81 -13.88
C ARG A 134 4.85 -12.04 -15.24
N VAL A 135 4.05 -11.99 -16.30
CA VAL A 135 4.49 -12.18 -17.68
C VAL A 135 4.35 -10.87 -18.44
N ASN A 136 5.48 -10.30 -18.86
CA ASN A 136 5.49 -9.17 -19.78
C ASN A 136 5.52 -9.67 -21.22
N TYR A 137 4.49 -9.32 -21.98
CA TYR A 137 4.35 -9.67 -23.39
C TYR A 137 4.03 -8.40 -24.17
N TYR A 138 4.97 -7.98 -25.03
CA TYR A 138 4.87 -6.76 -25.85
C TYR A 138 4.52 -5.48 -25.05
N GLY A 139 5.02 -5.39 -23.80
CA GLY A 139 4.81 -4.23 -22.94
C GLY A 139 3.59 -4.34 -22.01
N PHE A 140 2.72 -5.33 -22.21
CA PHE A 140 1.59 -5.60 -21.32
C PHE A 140 1.96 -6.67 -20.28
N ASN A 141 1.47 -6.50 -19.05
CA ASN A 141 1.72 -7.44 -17.96
C ASN A 141 0.49 -8.33 -17.72
N PHE A 142 0.73 -9.64 -17.61
CA PHE A 142 -0.27 -10.67 -17.30
C PHE A 142 0.19 -11.42 -16.06
N ASP A 143 -0.61 -11.42 -15.01
CA ASP A 143 -0.20 -11.92 -13.70
C ASP A 143 -1.12 -13.05 -13.21
N ASN A 144 -0.57 -13.99 -12.45
CA ASN A 144 -1.34 -14.92 -11.63
C ASN A 144 -0.62 -15.18 -10.29
N HIS A 145 -1.37 -15.53 -9.25
CA HIS A 145 -0.91 -15.56 -7.87
C HIS A 145 -1.22 -16.88 -7.19
N ALA A 146 -0.37 -17.27 -6.24
CA ALA A 146 -0.53 -18.46 -5.43
C ALA A 146 -0.16 -18.14 -3.98
N ARG A 147 -0.88 -18.78 -3.07
CA ARG A 147 -0.74 -18.64 -1.61
C ARG A 147 -1.01 -19.99 -0.96
N ARG A 148 -0.59 -20.13 0.29
CA ARG A 148 -0.84 -21.32 1.12
C ARG A 148 -2.28 -21.80 0.99
N CYS A 149 -2.45 -23.12 0.86
CA CYS A 149 -3.76 -23.74 1.07
C CYS A 149 -4.17 -23.48 2.52
N THR A 150 -5.20 -22.68 2.73
CA THR A 150 -5.81 -22.56 4.04
C THR A 150 -6.55 -23.87 4.30
N ALA A 151 -6.16 -24.60 5.34
CA ALA A 151 -7.00 -25.66 5.90
C ALA A 151 -8.32 -25.11 6.47
N GLU A 152 -8.50 -23.80 6.48
CA GLU A 152 -9.82 -23.16 6.60
C GLU A 152 -10.57 -23.38 5.27
N SER A 153 -11.21 -24.54 5.14
CA SER A 153 -12.21 -24.85 4.09
C SER A 153 -13.52 -24.09 4.28
N GLU A 154 -13.59 -23.22 5.28
CA GLU A 154 -14.64 -22.23 5.43
C GLU A 154 -14.02 -20.86 5.15
N PRO A 155 -14.49 -20.11 4.13
CA PRO A 155 -14.12 -18.70 4.03
C PRO A 155 -14.50 -18.04 5.37
N ARG A 156 -13.55 -17.32 5.99
CA ARG A 156 -13.84 -16.51 7.16
C ARG A 156 -15.08 -15.66 6.87
N GLY A 157 -16.06 -15.73 7.77
CA GLY A 157 -17.31 -15.00 7.60
C GLY A 157 -17.08 -13.50 7.46
N VAL A 158 -17.97 -12.84 6.72
CA VAL A 158 -17.94 -11.40 6.50
C VAL A 158 -17.78 -10.65 7.82
N SER A 159 -16.78 -9.79 7.90
CA SER A 159 -16.45 -9.03 9.10
C SER A 159 -16.57 -7.54 8.86
N THR A 160 -16.97 -6.80 9.89
CA THR A 160 -17.20 -5.35 9.83
C THR A 160 -16.47 -4.63 10.94
N TYR A 161 -15.77 -3.55 10.59
CA TYR A 161 -15.00 -2.70 11.50
C TYR A 161 -15.44 -1.25 11.38
N LEU A 162 -15.50 -0.55 12.51
CA LEU A 162 -15.71 0.90 12.54
C LEU A 162 -14.44 1.61 12.97
N ILE A 163 -14.07 2.62 12.22
CA ILE A 163 -12.85 3.42 12.42
C ILE A 163 -13.29 4.84 12.81
N PRO A 164 -12.83 5.38 13.96
CA PRO A 164 -13.16 6.73 14.40
C PRO A 164 -12.41 7.79 13.56
N PRO A 165 -12.84 9.06 13.63
CA PRO A 165 -12.07 10.15 13.02
C PRO A 165 -10.76 10.33 13.77
N THR A 166 -9.70 10.68 13.04
CA THR A 166 -8.43 10.98 13.67
C THR A 166 -8.48 12.32 14.41
N PRO A 167 -7.69 12.51 15.49
CA PRO A 167 -7.55 13.83 16.13
C PRO A 167 -7.10 14.92 15.16
N LEU A 168 -6.29 14.58 14.15
CA LEU A 168 -5.90 15.51 13.09
C LEU A 168 -7.13 16.02 12.31
N GLU A 169 -8.01 15.12 11.88
CA GLU A 169 -9.22 15.50 11.14
C GLU A 169 -10.21 16.29 12.00
N LEU A 170 -10.33 15.95 13.29
CA LEU A 170 -11.23 16.63 14.23
C LEU A 170 -10.78 18.05 14.56
N TYR A 171 -9.51 18.22 14.94
CA TYR A 171 -9.05 19.44 15.61
C TYR A 171 -8.23 20.37 14.71
N VAL A 172 -7.61 19.84 13.66
CA VAL A 172 -6.77 20.62 12.73
C VAL A 172 -7.52 20.84 11.42
N ASN A 173 -7.89 19.77 10.71
CA ASN A 173 -8.53 19.89 9.39
C ASN A 173 -10.02 20.26 9.49
N LYS A 174 -10.65 20.00 10.66
CA LYS A 174 -12.08 20.23 10.94
C LYS A 174 -13.01 19.56 9.92
N SER A 175 -12.61 18.39 9.45
CA SER A 175 -13.32 17.59 8.45
C SER A 175 -13.34 16.11 8.86
N PRO A 176 -13.86 15.77 10.06
CA PRO A 176 -13.84 14.42 10.57
C PRO A 176 -14.75 13.49 9.77
N LYS A 177 -14.28 12.25 9.62
CA LYS A 177 -14.99 11.18 8.93
C LYS A 177 -14.91 9.92 9.78
N ILE A 178 -15.98 9.13 9.78
CA ILE A 178 -15.95 7.77 10.31
C ILE A 178 -16.07 6.78 9.16
N THR A 179 -15.44 5.61 9.32
CA THR A 179 -15.38 4.62 8.26
C THR A 179 -15.93 3.29 8.72
N CYS A 180 -16.81 2.69 7.92
CA CYS A 180 -17.27 1.33 8.06
C CYS A 180 -16.59 0.47 7.00
N LEU A 181 -15.72 -0.43 7.45
CA LEU A 181 -14.93 -1.33 6.62
C LEU A 181 -15.53 -2.73 6.68
N VAL A 182 -16.00 -3.24 5.55
CA VAL A 182 -16.52 -4.60 5.40
C VAL A 182 -15.50 -5.42 4.63
N VAL A 183 -15.09 -6.56 5.17
CA VAL A 183 -14.09 -7.46 4.58
C VAL A 183 -14.65 -8.86 4.39
N ASP A 184 -13.96 -9.65 3.57
CA ASP A 184 -14.26 -11.06 3.29
C ASP A 184 -15.63 -11.30 2.62
N LEU A 185 -16.14 -10.32 1.85
CA LEU A 185 -17.35 -10.49 1.04
C LEU A 185 -17.07 -11.36 -0.19
N ALA A 186 -17.97 -12.30 -0.50
CA ALA A 186 -17.91 -13.09 -1.74
C ALA A 186 -18.51 -12.34 -2.95
N SER A 187 -19.50 -11.49 -2.72
CA SER A 187 -20.19 -10.69 -3.74
C SER A 187 -20.66 -9.35 -3.16
N THR A 188 -20.98 -8.40 -4.03
CA THR A 188 -21.67 -7.16 -3.67
C THR A 188 -23.15 -7.17 -4.06
N ASN A 189 -23.62 -8.24 -4.69
CA ASN A 189 -25.01 -8.39 -5.08
C ASN A 189 -25.91 -8.42 -3.83
N ASN A 190 -26.95 -7.58 -3.80
CA ASN A 190 -27.83 -7.43 -2.64
C ASN A 190 -27.12 -6.97 -1.36
N LEU A 191 -25.93 -6.35 -1.47
CA LEU A 191 -25.29 -5.68 -0.35
C LEU A 191 -26.04 -4.37 -0.06
N SER A 192 -26.50 -4.21 1.17
CA SER A 192 -27.03 -2.97 1.70
C SER A 192 -26.18 -2.51 2.88
N LEU A 193 -25.54 -1.35 2.73
CA LEU A 193 -24.79 -0.69 3.79
C LEU A 193 -25.45 0.64 4.09
N THR A 194 -25.95 0.79 5.32
CA THR A 194 -26.70 1.97 5.75
C THR A 194 -26.12 2.56 7.03
N TRP A 195 -26.13 3.89 7.10
CA TRP A 195 -25.76 4.62 8.30
C TRP A 195 -26.99 5.15 9.01
N SER A 196 -26.92 5.21 10.34
CA SER A 196 -27.88 5.92 11.17
C SER A 196 -27.18 6.48 12.41
N ARG A 197 -27.87 7.33 13.17
CA ARG A 197 -27.37 7.90 14.44
C ARG A 197 -28.44 7.84 15.51
N ALA A 198 -28.02 7.80 16.77
CA ALA A 198 -28.91 7.58 17.92
C ALA A 198 -29.99 8.66 18.04
N ASN A 199 -29.64 9.91 17.71
CA ASN A 199 -30.60 11.02 17.70
C ASN A 199 -31.62 11.02 16.54
N GLY A 200 -31.53 10.07 15.59
CA GLY A 200 -32.45 9.92 14.48
C GLY A 200 -32.34 10.95 13.34
N LYS A 201 -31.43 11.94 13.42
CA LYS A 201 -31.23 12.92 12.35
C LYS A 201 -30.65 12.24 11.09
N PRO A 202 -30.95 12.74 9.87
CA PRO A 202 -30.52 12.11 8.62
C PRO A 202 -29.00 12.17 8.43
N VAL A 203 -28.41 11.15 7.81
CA VAL A 203 -26.96 11.06 7.54
C VAL A 203 -26.72 10.87 6.04
N HIS A 204 -25.60 11.38 5.55
CA HIS A 204 -25.24 11.34 4.13
C HIS A 204 -23.83 10.81 4.01
N ALA A 205 -23.71 9.55 3.61
CA ALA A 205 -22.42 8.90 3.39
C ALA A 205 -21.87 9.22 2.00
N ASP A 206 -20.55 9.19 1.89
CA ASP A 206 -19.86 9.23 0.60
C ASP A 206 -20.17 7.94 -0.20
N PRO A 207 -20.00 7.95 -1.54
CA PRO A 207 -20.13 6.75 -2.35
C PRO A 207 -19.26 5.60 -1.84
N LEU A 208 -19.75 4.37 -1.99
CA LEU A 208 -19.01 3.17 -1.57
C LEU A 208 -17.72 3.01 -2.39
N ASP A 209 -16.60 2.77 -1.70
CA ASP A 209 -15.34 2.37 -2.30
C ASP A 209 -15.23 0.84 -2.24
N ILE A 210 -15.23 0.19 -3.41
CA ILE A 210 -15.24 -1.27 -3.56
C ILE A 210 -13.89 -1.71 -4.11
N LYS A 211 -13.23 -2.62 -3.38
CA LYS A 211 -11.92 -3.15 -3.75
C LYS A 211 -11.96 -4.68 -3.81
N HIS A 212 -11.57 -5.23 -4.94
CA HIS A 212 -11.36 -6.66 -5.10
C HIS A 212 -9.99 -7.03 -4.51
N GLN A 213 -9.98 -7.98 -3.59
CA GLN A 213 -8.78 -8.42 -2.88
C GLN A 213 -8.13 -9.61 -3.61
N PHE A 214 -6.82 -9.76 -3.43
CA PHE A 214 -6.05 -10.88 -4.03
C PHE A 214 -6.51 -12.25 -3.54
N ASN A 215 -7.16 -12.32 -2.38
CA ASN A 215 -7.75 -13.54 -1.85
C ASN A 215 -9.08 -13.94 -2.52
N GLY A 216 -9.55 -13.19 -3.52
CA GLY A 216 -10.83 -13.39 -4.21
C GLY A 216 -12.03 -12.79 -3.50
N THR A 217 -11.86 -12.24 -2.29
CA THR A 217 -12.92 -11.54 -1.56
C THR A 217 -13.02 -10.08 -1.99
N ILE A 218 -14.08 -9.42 -1.56
CA ILE A 218 -14.35 -8.01 -1.81
C ILE A 218 -14.30 -7.26 -0.48
N THR A 219 -13.65 -6.10 -0.49
CA THR A 219 -13.70 -5.14 0.59
C THR A 219 -14.57 -3.97 0.17
N VAL A 220 -15.51 -3.59 1.03
CA VAL A 220 -16.37 -2.42 0.82
C VAL A 220 -16.11 -1.44 1.94
N THR A 221 -15.75 -0.22 1.56
CA THR A 221 -15.49 0.88 2.49
C THR A 221 -16.57 1.93 2.30
N SER A 222 -17.31 2.23 3.38
CA SER A 222 -18.23 3.36 3.43
C SER A 222 -17.72 4.41 4.40
N THR A 223 -17.65 5.64 3.92
CA THR A 223 -17.14 6.77 4.70
C THR A 223 -18.29 7.74 4.96
N LEU A 224 -18.49 8.12 6.23
CA LEU A 224 -19.49 9.09 6.63
C LEU A 224 -18.81 10.35 7.18
N PRO A 225 -18.92 11.50 6.50
CA PRO A 225 -18.58 12.79 7.08
C PRO A 225 -19.45 13.08 8.31
N VAL A 226 -18.83 13.45 9.43
CA VAL A 226 -19.53 13.74 10.69
C VAL A 226 -19.34 15.20 11.11
N ASN A 227 -20.27 15.73 11.89
CA ASN A 227 -20.10 17.04 12.48
C ASN A 227 -19.16 16.96 13.70
N VAL A 228 -18.24 17.92 13.82
CA VAL A 228 -17.28 17.99 14.94
C VAL A 228 -18.00 18.08 16.29
N ILE A 229 -19.05 18.90 16.38
CA ILE A 229 -19.80 19.13 17.63
C ILE A 229 -20.52 17.85 18.03
N ASP A 230 -21.31 17.26 17.12
CA ASP A 230 -22.05 16.02 17.36
C ASP A 230 -21.11 14.90 17.86
N TRP A 231 -19.94 14.72 17.22
CA TRP A 231 -18.95 13.72 17.65
C TRP A 231 -18.36 14.03 19.04
N VAL A 232 -17.97 15.29 19.29
CA VAL A 232 -17.33 15.70 20.55
C VAL A 232 -18.29 15.60 21.74
N GLU A 233 -19.58 15.84 21.51
CA GLU A 233 -20.67 15.69 22.49
C GLU A 233 -21.04 14.22 22.75
N GLY A 234 -20.53 13.29 21.95
CA GLY A 234 -20.70 11.85 22.17
C GLY A 234 -21.88 11.24 21.43
N GLU A 235 -22.31 11.80 20.29
CA GLU A 235 -23.28 11.16 19.41
C GLU A 235 -22.82 9.76 19.00
N THR A 236 -23.76 8.82 18.92
CA THR A 236 -23.50 7.43 18.53
C THR A 236 -23.97 7.21 17.10
N TYR A 237 -23.06 6.70 16.27
CA TYR A 237 -23.32 6.34 14.88
C TYR A 237 -23.38 4.83 14.73
N TYR A 238 -24.26 4.36 13.85
CA TYR A 238 -24.44 2.94 13.55
C TYR A 238 -24.20 2.69 12.06
N CYS A 239 -23.39 1.68 11.76
CA CYS A 239 -23.28 1.11 10.43
C CYS A 239 -23.98 -0.24 10.43
N LYS A 240 -24.99 -0.40 9.57
CA LYS A 240 -25.74 -1.64 9.39
C LYS A 240 -25.43 -2.22 8.01
N VAL A 241 -24.96 -3.45 8.00
CA VAL A 241 -24.58 -4.23 6.81
C VAL A 241 -25.52 -5.42 6.67
N SER A 242 -26.23 -5.48 5.55
CA SER A 242 -27.14 -6.57 5.17
C SER A 242 -26.66 -7.16 3.85
N HIS A 243 -26.65 -8.48 3.73
CA HIS A 243 -26.24 -9.20 2.52
C HIS A 243 -26.95 -10.56 2.46
N GLY A 244 -27.19 -11.08 1.26
CA GLY A 244 -27.92 -12.36 1.08
C GLY A 244 -27.22 -13.56 1.73
N ASP A 245 -25.88 -13.54 1.77
CA ASP A 245 -25.08 -14.62 2.37
C ASP A 245 -24.85 -14.44 3.88
N LEU A 246 -25.35 -13.35 4.46
CA LEU A 246 -25.29 -13.13 5.91
C LEU A 246 -26.52 -13.76 6.58
N PRO A 247 -26.34 -14.64 7.59
CA PRO A 247 -27.47 -15.21 8.31
C PRO A 247 -28.26 -14.15 9.09
N LYS A 248 -27.61 -13.02 9.43
CA LYS A 248 -28.21 -11.86 10.07
C LYS A 248 -27.43 -10.60 9.71
N ASP A 249 -28.13 -9.49 9.60
CA ASP A 249 -27.53 -8.17 9.44
C ASP A 249 -26.51 -7.90 10.55
N ILE A 250 -25.33 -7.42 10.16
CA ILE A 250 -24.29 -7.00 11.09
C ILE A 250 -24.47 -5.51 11.36
N GLN A 251 -24.69 -5.15 12.62
CA GLN A 251 -24.73 -3.76 13.04
C GLN A 251 -23.58 -3.48 14.01
N ARG A 252 -22.80 -2.45 13.71
CA ARG A 252 -21.75 -1.91 14.58
C ARG A 252 -22.11 -0.50 14.98
N SER A 253 -21.66 -0.09 16.18
CA SER A 253 -21.81 1.28 16.66
C SER A 253 -20.45 1.88 16.99
N ILE A 254 -20.31 3.18 16.78
CA ILE A 254 -19.14 3.94 17.17
C ILE A 254 -19.55 5.30 17.75
N SER A 255 -18.86 5.70 18.80
CA SER A 255 -19.01 6.99 19.46
C SER A 255 -17.66 7.39 20.03
N LYS A 256 -17.56 8.62 20.53
CA LYS A 256 -16.40 9.06 21.29
C LYS A 256 -16.18 8.19 22.53
N ASP A 257 -14.92 7.89 22.84
CA ASP A 257 -14.54 7.12 24.03
C ASP A 257 -15.03 7.78 25.32
N VAL A 258 -15.54 7.00 26.28
CA VAL A 258 -15.99 7.53 27.59
C VAL A 258 -14.82 7.55 28.59
N GLY A 259 -14.80 8.53 29.50
CA GLY A 259 -13.86 8.55 30.62
C GLY A 259 -13.11 9.87 30.80
N LYS A 260 -12.37 9.98 31.91
CA LYS A 260 -11.63 11.20 32.25
C LYS A 260 -10.44 11.39 31.31
N ARG A 261 -10.40 12.55 30.65
CA ARG A 261 -9.33 12.92 29.72
C ARG A 261 -8.02 13.19 30.45
N VAL A 262 -6.92 12.67 29.90
CA VAL A 262 -5.58 12.90 30.41
C VAL A 262 -4.69 13.39 29.27
N ALA A 263 -4.06 14.55 29.48
CA ALA A 263 -3.20 15.18 28.47
C ALA A 263 -1.84 14.46 28.37
N PRO A 264 -1.34 14.21 27.13
CA PRO A 264 -0.04 13.58 26.93
C PRO A 264 1.10 14.45 27.48
N LYS A 265 2.13 13.76 27.98
CA LYS A 265 3.47 14.32 28.17
C LYS A 265 4.33 13.88 27.00
N VAL A 266 5.03 14.83 26.38
CA VAL A 266 5.82 14.62 25.17
C VAL A 266 7.28 14.93 25.47
N TYR A 267 8.16 14.03 25.04
CA TYR A 267 9.62 14.12 25.19
C TYR A 267 10.25 13.77 23.85
N VAL A 268 11.24 14.55 23.41
CA VAL A 268 12.00 14.29 22.18
C VAL A 268 13.45 14.04 22.55
N PHE A 269 13.99 12.93 22.06
CA PHE A 269 15.32 12.43 22.34
C PHE A 269 16.22 12.54 21.12
N TRP A 270 17.48 12.86 21.39
CA TRP A 270 18.56 12.94 20.40
C TRP A 270 18.99 11.56 19.91
N PRO A 271 19.57 11.46 18.70
CA PRO A 271 20.33 10.29 18.30
C PRO A 271 21.42 9.99 19.34
N ASP A 272 21.76 8.71 19.51
CA ASP A 272 22.90 8.33 20.36
C ASP A 272 24.20 8.92 19.77
N ARG A 273 25.19 9.25 20.61
CA ARG A 273 26.52 9.70 20.17
C ARG A 273 27.16 8.71 19.20
N LYS A 274 27.00 7.40 19.45
CA LYS A 274 27.52 6.36 18.55
C LYS A 274 26.90 6.42 17.16
N GLU A 275 25.60 6.73 17.09
CA GLU A 275 24.86 6.90 15.84
C GLU A 275 25.35 8.16 15.11
N LEU A 276 25.54 9.26 15.86
CA LEU A 276 26.06 10.51 15.32
C LEU A 276 27.43 10.36 14.65
N GLU A 277 28.30 9.50 15.19
CA GLU A 277 29.63 9.25 14.65
C GLU A 277 29.61 8.25 13.49
N ASN A 278 28.89 7.15 13.62
CA ASN A 278 29.12 5.94 12.80
C ASN A 278 27.95 5.53 11.89
N GLN A 279 26.85 6.29 11.85
CA GLN A 279 25.69 5.97 11.01
C GLN A 279 25.44 7.03 9.94
N GLU A 280 24.94 6.60 8.79
CA GLU A 280 24.52 7.45 7.66
C GLU A 280 23.11 8.02 7.84
N GLU A 281 22.34 7.43 8.76
CA GLU A 281 21.01 7.87 9.16
C GLU A 281 21.01 8.12 10.67
N LEU A 282 20.38 9.23 11.07
CA LEU A 282 20.25 9.66 12.45
C LEU A 282 18.78 9.60 12.88
N THR A 283 18.55 9.10 14.08
CA THR A 283 17.21 8.82 14.59
C THR A 283 16.82 9.80 15.69
N LEU A 284 15.72 10.52 15.46
CA LEU A 284 15.02 11.27 16.51
C LEU A 284 13.85 10.44 17.04
N THR A 285 13.71 10.39 18.36
CA THR A 285 12.63 9.62 19.01
C THR A 285 11.73 10.55 19.82
N CYS A 286 10.42 10.51 19.56
CA CYS A 286 9.42 11.22 20.35
C CYS A 286 8.63 10.22 21.21
N LEU A 287 8.79 10.31 22.53
CA LEU A 287 7.99 9.56 23.51
C LEU A 287 6.78 10.40 23.92
N ILE A 288 5.61 9.80 23.79
CA ILE A 288 4.33 10.39 24.14
C ILE A 288 3.71 9.48 25.18
N GLN A 289 3.42 9.96 26.39
CA GLN A 289 2.96 9.11 27.48
C GLN A 289 1.94 9.78 28.37
N LYS A 290 1.21 8.95 29.15
CA LYS A 290 0.21 9.36 30.13
C LYS A 290 -1.00 10.06 29.50
N PHE A 291 -1.47 9.60 28.34
CA PHE A 291 -2.64 10.18 27.69
C PHE A 291 -3.85 9.25 27.69
N PHE A 292 -5.04 9.85 27.65
CA PHE A 292 -6.30 9.13 27.47
C PHE A 292 -7.33 10.07 26.82
N PRO A 293 -8.10 9.61 25.80
CA PRO A 293 -8.20 8.24 25.26
C PRO A 293 -7.00 7.84 24.38
N LYS A 294 -7.06 6.67 23.73
CA LYS A 294 -5.97 6.17 22.88
C LYS A 294 -5.78 6.99 21.59
N ASP A 295 -6.83 7.66 21.11
CA ASP A 295 -6.79 8.33 19.80
C ASP A 295 -5.84 9.54 19.84
N ILE A 296 -4.78 9.47 19.02
CA ILE A 296 -3.73 10.47 18.96
C ILE A 296 -3.23 10.63 17.51
N SER A 297 -2.80 11.83 17.14
CA SER A 297 -2.10 12.05 15.86
C SER A 297 -0.74 12.67 16.12
N VAL A 298 0.28 12.18 15.40
CA VAL A 298 1.67 12.61 15.56
C VAL A 298 2.21 12.99 14.19
N ARG A 299 2.82 14.17 14.11
CA ARG A 299 3.50 14.66 12.91
C ARG A 299 4.84 15.26 13.30
N TRP A 300 5.77 15.28 12.35
CA TRP A 300 7.05 15.93 12.50
C TRP A 300 7.13 17.19 11.64
N LEU A 301 7.72 18.24 12.21
CA LEU A 301 8.07 19.46 11.48
C LEU A 301 9.58 19.63 11.50
N ARG A 302 10.12 20.18 10.42
CA ARG A 302 11.50 20.65 10.32
C ARG A 302 11.46 22.13 10.03
N ASN A 303 12.08 22.94 10.88
CA ASN A 303 12.08 24.41 10.76
C ASN A 303 10.65 24.97 10.60
N LYS A 304 9.70 24.42 11.35
CA LYS A 304 8.25 24.73 11.32
C LYS A 304 7.49 24.33 10.04
N GLU A 305 8.15 23.68 9.10
CA GLU A 305 7.51 23.11 7.91
C GLU A 305 7.19 21.63 8.13
N LEU A 306 6.02 21.19 7.67
CA LEU A 306 5.58 19.81 7.81
C LEU A 306 6.49 18.87 6.99
N MET A 307 7.00 17.83 7.63
CA MET A 307 7.79 16.80 6.95
C MET A 307 6.89 15.86 6.12
N ARG A 308 7.47 15.22 5.09
CA ARG A 308 6.72 14.35 4.19
C ARG A 308 6.25 13.09 4.91
N GLU A 309 5.07 12.61 4.52
CA GLU A 309 4.54 11.32 4.98
C GLU A 309 5.52 10.19 4.63
N GLY A 310 5.63 9.20 5.53
CA GLY A 310 6.53 8.06 5.38
C GLY A 310 7.95 8.25 5.91
N GLN A 311 8.37 9.47 6.29
CA GLN A 311 9.68 9.71 6.91
C GLN A 311 9.73 9.36 8.41
N HIS A 312 8.56 9.26 9.04
CA HIS A 312 8.44 8.86 10.43
C HIS A 312 7.48 7.69 10.58
N THR A 313 7.68 6.92 11.65
CA THR A 313 6.81 5.79 12.02
C THR A 313 6.40 5.96 13.48
N THR A 314 5.10 5.83 13.75
CA THR A 314 4.57 5.91 15.11
C THR A 314 4.01 4.54 15.51
N THR A 315 4.37 4.06 16.69
CA THR A 315 3.81 2.82 17.24
C THR A 315 2.32 3.00 17.55
N GLN A 316 1.57 1.90 17.56
CA GLN A 316 0.22 1.94 18.11
C GLN A 316 0.27 2.30 19.61
N PRO A 317 -0.68 3.10 20.13
CA PRO A 317 -0.77 3.39 21.55
C PRO A 317 -0.96 2.11 22.37
N ASP A 318 -0.13 1.95 23.41
CA ASP A 318 -0.19 0.81 24.31
C ASP A 318 -0.26 1.25 25.77
N ARG A 319 -0.67 0.35 26.67
CA ARG A 319 -0.72 0.60 28.11
C ARG A 319 0.59 0.15 28.75
N ALA A 320 1.11 0.98 29.65
CA ALA A 320 2.36 0.65 30.36
C ALA A 320 2.16 -0.50 31.36
N ASP A 321 0.95 -0.64 31.91
CA ASP A 321 0.52 -1.75 32.75
C ASP A 321 -1.00 -1.95 32.59
N ASN A 322 -1.51 -3.14 32.95
CA ASN A 322 -2.93 -3.46 32.81
C ASN A 322 -3.87 -2.62 33.69
N ASN A 323 -3.35 -1.96 34.73
CA ASN A 323 -4.14 -1.15 35.66
C ASN A 323 -4.19 0.33 35.25
N SER A 324 -3.28 0.78 34.39
CA SER A 324 -3.20 2.13 33.90
C SER A 324 -4.23 2.35 32.80
N LEU A 325 -5.15 3.28 33.05
CA LEU A 325 -6.06 3.77 32.02
C LEU A 325 -5.31 4.60 30.96
N ALA A 326 -4.09 5.06 31.23
CA ALA A 326 -3.34 5.92 30.33
C ALA A 326 -2.43 5.13 29.37
N PHE A 327 -2.32 5.65 28.15
CA PHE A 327 -1.54 5.10 27.05
C PHE A 327 -0.19 5.80 26.89
N PHE A 328 0.71 5.14 26.17
CA PHE A 328 1.94 5.69 25.63
C PHE A 328 2.16 5.26 24.17
N ALA A 329 2.97 6.01 23.42
CA ALA A 329 3.39 5.71 22.06
C ALA A 329 4.78 6.30 21.80
N TYR A 330 5.49 5.72 20.82
CA TYR A 330 6.76 6.24 20.32
C TYR A 330 6.61 6.64 18.85
N SER A 331 7.21 7.76 18.46
CA SER A 331 7.40 8.13 17.06
C SER A 331 8.88 8.20 16.74
N ARG A 332 9.32 7.46 15.73
CA ARG A 332 10.69 7.44 15.21
C ARG A 332 10.74 8.28 13.93
N LEU A 333 11.63 9.27 13.88
CA LEU A 333 11.96 10.02 12.67
C LEU A 333 13.39 9.68 12.25
N ALA A 334 13.53 9.19 11.03
CA ALA A 334 14.81 8.94 10.39
C ALA A 334 15.24 10.15 9.56
N VAL A 335 16.46 10.64 9.77
CA VAL A 335 17.02 11.78 9.04
C VAL A 335 18.37 11.38 8.45
N PRO A 336 18.56 11.46 7.12
CA PRO A 336 19.88 11.22 6.52
C PRO A 336 20.91 12.20 7.10
N LYS A 337 22.09 11.70 7.50
CA LYS A 337 23.17 12.50 8.10
C LYS A 337 23.65 13.61 7.17
N ALA A 338 23.67 13.37 5.85
CA ALA A 338 23.96 14.39 4.85
C ALA A 338 22.97 15.58 4.86
N SER A 339 21.77 15.37 5.41
CA SER A 339 20.75 16.41 5.56
C SER A 339 20.68 16.98 6.98
N TRP A 340 21.52 16.53 7.91
CA TRP A 340 21.57 16.98 9.30
C TRP A 340 22.39 18.27 9.41
N LYS A 341 21.72 19.44 9.38
CA LYS A 341 22.40 20.74 9.37
C LYS A 341 22.34 21.41 10.73
N MET A 342 23.40 22.12 11.07
CA MET A 342 23.42 22.96 12.27
C MET A 342 22.25 23.95 12.24
N ASP A 343 21.68 24.19 13.42
CA ASP A 343 20.52 25.06 13.65
C ASP A 343 19.18 24.56 13.08
N ASP A 344 19.11 23.36 12.49
CA ASP A 344 17.80 22.77 12.18
C ASP A 344 17.01 22.51 13.48
N GLU A 345 15.74 22.89 13.44
CA GLU A 345 14.75 22.60 14.48
C GLU A 345 13.88 21.42 14.04
N PHE A 346 13.89 20.33 14.80
CA PHE A 346 12.96 19.21 14.63
C PHE A 346 11.90 19.24 15.71
N THR A 347 10.63 19.27 15.31
CA THR A 347 9.49 19.38 16.22
C THR A 347 8.61 18.14 16.12
N CYS A 348 8.40 17.45 17.23
CA CYS A 348 7.33 16.47 17.37
C CYS A 348 6.04 17.19 17.75
N GLN A 349 5.07 17.22 16.83
CA GLN A 349 3.76 17.82 17.03
C GLN A 349 2.73 16.72 17.30
N VAL A 350 2.11 16.81 18.47
CA VAL A 350 1.14 15.83 18.98
C VAL A 350 -0.23 16.49 19.08
N ILE A 351 -1.23 15.88 18.46
CA ILE A 351 -2.63 16.32 18.49
C ILE A 351 -3.44 15.31 19.31
N HIS A 352 -4.09 15.79 20.36
CA HIS A 352 -4.85 14.96 21.30
C HIS A 352 -5.95 15.77 21.99
N GLU A 353 -7.13 15.17 22.17
CA GLU A 353 -8.32 15.90 22.64
C GLU A 353 -8.18 16.50 24.04
N ALA A 354 -7.33 15.93 24.90
CA ALA A 354 -7.12 16.39 26.27
C ALA A 354 -6.17 17.61 26.36
N LEU A 355 -5.52 17.99 25.25
CA LEU A 355 -4.62 19.15 25.22
C LEU A 355 -5.42 20.47 25.22
N PRO A 356 -4.87 21.58 25.76
CA PRO A 356 -5.57 22.86 25.85
C PRO A 356 -5.73 23.55 24.49
N LYS A 357 -6.61 24.56 24.42
CA LYS A 357 -6.89 25.52 23.31
C LYS A 357 -6.90 24.95 21.89
N THR A 358 -5.74 24.60 21.34
CA THR A 358 -5.55 24.10 19.96
C THR A 358 -5.61 22.58 19.85
N ARG A 359 -5.69 21.85 20.98
CA ARG A 359 -5.55 20.39 21.06
C ARG A 359 -4.19 19.88 20.53
N THR A 360 -3.20 20.76 20.47
CA THR A 360 -1.87 20.48 19.91
C THR A 360 -0.78 20.83 20.91
N LEU A 361 0.23 19.97 21.00
CA LEU A 361 1.42 20.15 21.81
C LEU A 361 2.65 19.89 20.95
N GLU A 362 3.59 20.82 20.98
CA GLU A 362 4.83 20.76 20.21
C GLU A 362 6.03 20.63 21.16
N LYS A 363 6.97 19.77 20.79
CA LYS A 363 8.27 19.65 21.45
C LYS A 363 9.36 19.66 20.40
N SER A 364 10.25 20.64 20.51
CA SER A 364 11.34 20.87 19.57
C SER A 364 12.69 20.48 20.16
N VAL A 365 13.60 20.08 19.28
CA VAL A 365 15.03 19.94 19.54
C VAL A 365 15.81 20.65 18.42
N PHE A 366 16.92 21.31 18.77
CA PHE A 366 17.75 22.09 17.84
C PHE A 366 19.11 21.44 17.65
N ILE A 367 19.57 21.31 16.41
CA ILE A 367 20.92 20.81 16.11
C ILE A 367 21.95 21.84 16.59
N ASN A 368 22.41 21.66 17.81
CA ASN A 368 23.45 22.48 18.41
C ASN A 368 24.82 21.83 18.26
N SER A 369 25.83 22.66 17.99
CA SER A 369 27.23 22.28 18.14
C SER A 369 27.58 22.17 19.62
N GLY A 370 27.33 21.00 20.21
CA GLY A 370 27.91 20.58 21.49
C GLY A 370 27.09 20.91 22.74
N LYS A 371 26.45 19.86 23.29
CA LYS A 371 26.67 19.37 24.66
C LYS A 371 26.00 18.02 24.87
#